data_AF-A0AAX6E048-F1
#
_entry.id   AF-A0AAX6E048-F1
#
_cell.length_a   1.000
_cell.length_b   1.000
_cell.length_c   1.000
_cell.angle_alpha   90.00
_cell.angle_beta   90.00
_cell.angle_gamma   90.00
#
_symmetry.space_group_name_H-M   'P 1'
#
loop_
_entity.id
_entity.type
_entity.pdbx_description
1 polymer ?
#
loop_
_entity_poly.entity_id
_entity_poly.type
_entity_poly.pdbx_seq_one_letter_code
_entity_poly.pdbx_strand_id
1 'polypeptide(L)'
;MSGLKGLLAAAALKGVTEARARIFGHVLNPLGKRSPHKILRKKLIGWKVAQWYPYDIKNEDPLVLQREESERLAKLEMLKRRGKGPPKKGQGRRASKRNK
;
A
#
# COMPACT_ATOMS: atom_id res chain seq x y z
N MET A 1 43.36 29.00 17.37
CA MET A 1 42.05 29.61 16.99
C MET A 1 41.44 30.34 18.20
N SER A 2 42.16 31.27 18.84
CA SER A 2 41.63 32.04 19.98
C SER A 2 41.90 33.53 19.79
N GLY A 3 40.83 34.29 19.60
CA GLY A 3 40.88 35.74 19.39
C GLY A 3 39.53 36.28 18.89
N LEU A 4 39.27 37.57 19.12
CA LEU A 4 38.01 38.25 18.77
C LEU A 4 37.60 38.03 17.31
N LYS A 5 38.57 38.06 16.39
CA LYS A 5 38.36 37.81 14.94
C LYS A 5 37.77 36.42 14.66
N GLY A 6 38.22 35.39 15.39
CA GLY A 6 37.70 34.03 15.25
C GLY A 6 36.27 33.89 15.78
N LEU A 7 35.96 34.56 16.89
CA LEU A 7 34.60 34.60 17.46
C LEU A 7 33.61 35.30 16.52
N LEU A 8 34.01 36.45 15.95
CA LEU A 8 33.19 37.18 14.97
C LEU A 8 32.93 36.35 13.71
N ALA A 9 33.96 35.67 13.19
CA ALA A 9 33.81 34.78 12.04
C ALA A 9 32.85 33.61 12.33
N ALA A 10 32.96 32.97 13.50
CA ALA A 10 32.06 31.90 13.91
C ALA A 10 30.61 32.37 14.05
N ALA A 11 30.39 33.56 14.62
CA ALA A 11 29.07 34.18 14.73
C ALA A 11 28.45 34.49 13.35
N ALA A 12 29.25 35.03 12.42
CA ALA A 12 28.80 35.30 11.06
C ALA A 12 28.38 34.02 10.32
N LEU A 13 29.18 32.95 10.39
CA LEU A 13 28.85 31.65 9.78
C LEU A 13 27.57 31.06 10.37
N LYS A 14 27.40 31.14 11.70
CA LYS A 14 26.17 30.73 12.37
C LYS A 14 24.96 31.51 11.85
N GLY A 15 25.06 32.85 11.76
CA GLY A 15 24.01 33.72 11.22
C GLY A 15 23.62 33.36 9.79
N VAL A 16 24.60 33.10 8.92
CA VAL A 16 24.35 32.65 7.54
C VAL A 16 23.61 31.31 7.52
N THR A 17 24.02 30.34 8.34
CA THR A 17 23.34 29.02 8.40
C THR A 17 21.92 29.13 8.93
N GLU A 18 21.66 30.02 9.89
CA GLU A 18 20.31 30.30 10.40
C GLU A 18 19.44 31.00 9.35
N ALA A 19 19.99 32.00 8.64
CA ALA A 19 19.27 32.68 7.57
C ALA A 19 18.88 31.71 6.44
N ARG A 20 19.82 30.86 6.02
CA ARG A 20 19.57 29.78 5.05
C ARG A 20 18.45 28.86 5.52
N ALA A 21 18.50 28.44 6.78
CA ALA A 21 17.50 27.54 7.34
C ALA A 21 16.09 28.17 7.35
N ARG A 22 15.99 29.46 7.67
CA ARG A 22 14.74 30.23 7.62
C ARG A 22 14.20 30.37 6.20
N ILE A 23 15.05 30.72 5.23
CA ILE A 23 14.63 30.94 3.83
C ILE A 23 14.13 29.64 3.19
N PHE A 24 14.84 28.53 3.37
CA PHE A 24 14.56 27.27 2.67
C PHE A 24 13.84 26.22 3.53
N GLY A 25 13.38 26.59 4.72
CA GLY A 25 12.68 25.68 5.64
C GLY A 25 13.54 24.51 6.11
N HIS A 26 14.86 24.67 6.25
CA HIS A 26 15.71 23.64 6.83
C HIS A 26 15.60 23.64 8.36
N VAL A 27 15.56 22.45 8.96
CA VAL A 27 15.56 22.29 10.42
C VAL A 27 16.99 22.13 10.92
N LEU A 28 17.45 23.05 11.78
CA LEU A 28 18.74 22.96 12.47
C LEU A 28 18.62 22.08 13.72
N ASN A 29 19.62 21.24 13.98
CA ASN A 29 19.68 20.37 15.15
C ASN A 29 21.00 20.58 15.92
N PRO A 30 21.10 21.64 16.73
CA PRO A 30 22.35 22.00 17.42
C PRO A 30 22.79 20.95 18.45
N LEU A 31 21.85 20.19 19.02
CA LEU A 31 22.13 19.13 20.00
C LEU A 31 22.48 17.78 19.37
N GLY A 32 22.32 17.63 18.04
CA GLY A 32 22.58 16.36 17.34
C GLY A 32 21.67 15.20 17.75
N LYS A 33 20.67 15.41 18.62
CA LYS A 33 19.78 14.36 19.11
C LYS A 33 18.85 13.86 18.01
N ARG A 34 18.40 12.61 18.10
CA ARG A 34 17.49 12.04 17.12
C ARG A 34 16.17 12.84 17.08
N SER A 35 15.85 13.39 15.90
CA SER A 35 14.62 14.15 15.64
C SER A 35 13.69 13.36 14.70
N PRO A 36 12.36 13.52 14.79
CA PRO A 36 11.40 12.90 13.87
C PRO A 36 11.51 13.40 12.42
N HIS A 37 12.37 14.37 12.13
CA HIS A 37 12.57 14.96 10.80
C HIS A 37 12.91 13.93 9.68
N LYS A 38 13.47 12.76 10.02
CA LYS A 38 13.67 11.66 9.04
C LYS A 38 12.36 10.97 8.66
N ILE A 39 11.43 10.84 9.59
CA ILE A 39 10.12 10.20 9.37
C ILE A 39 9.23 11.15 8.58
N LEU A 40 9.15 12.42 8.99
CA LEU A 40 8.29 13.43 8.37
C LEU A 40 8.67 13.76 6.91
N ARG A 41 9.95 13.62 6.54
CA ARG A 41 10.42 13.82 5.16
C ARG A 41 10.09 12.66 4.22
N LYS A 42 9.69 11.50 4.74
CA LYS A 42 9.25 10.39 3.90
C LYS A 42 7.90 10.75 3.31
N LYS A 43 7.78 10.67 1.99
CA LYS A 43 6.48 10.78 1.32
C LYS A 43 5.58 9.63 1.78
N LEU A 44 4.31 9.94 2.06
CA LEU A 44 3.31 8.91 2.33
C LEU A 44 3.11 8.08 1.06
N ILE A 45 3.29 6.76 1.18
CA ILE A 45 3.15 5.80 0.07
C ILE A 45 1.84 5.01 0.14
N GLY A 46 0.98 5.27 1.14
CA GLY A 46 -0.21 4.47 1.41
C GLY A 46 -1.15 4.34 0.22
N TRP A 47 -1.43 5.44 -0.49
CA TRP A 47 -2.29 5.43 -1.68
C TRP A 47 -1.71 4.54 -2.80
N LYS A 48 -0.40 4.64 -3.05
CA LYS A 48 0.29 3.86 -4.07
C LYS A 48 0.30 2.37 -3.74
N VAL A 49 0.42 2.03 -2.46
CA VAL A 49 0.37 0.65 -1.97
C VAL A 49 -1.06 0.11 -2.03
N ALA A 50 -2.07 0.92 -1.68
CA ALA A 50 -3.47 0.52 -1.74
C ALA A 50 -3.97 0.26 -3.17
N GLN A 51 -3.47 1.04 -4.14
CA GLN A 51 -3.78 0.90 -5.58
C GLN A 51 -2.94 -0.19 -6.28
N TRP A 52 -2.48 -1.20 -5.54
CA TRP A 52 -1.66 -2.27 -6.12
C TRP A 52 -2.38 -3.04 -7.23
N TYR A 53 -3.66 -3.34 -7.04
CA TYR A 53 -4.48 -3.99 -8.07
C TYR A 53 -5.26 -2.93 -8.86
N PRO A 54 -5.18 -2.94 -10.20
CA PRO A 54 -5.96 -2.03 -11.03
C PRO A 54 -7.44 -2.37 -10.94
N TYR A 55 -8.27 -1.37 -11.27
CA TYR A 55 -9.71 -1.55 -11.36
C TYR A 55 -10.07 -2.44 -12.57
N ASP A 56 -10.97 -3.40 -12.37
CA ASP A 56 -11.46 -4.27 -13.44
C ASP A 56 -12.78 -3.72 -14.00
N ILE A 57 -12.69 -3.18 -15.22
CA ILE A 57 -13.79 -2.54 -15.95
C ILE A 57 -14.94 -3.51 -16.28
N LYS A 58 -14.67 -4.82 -16.28
CA LYS A 58 -15.69 -5.84 -16.55
C LYS A 58 -16.84 -5.82 -15.54
N ASN A 59 -16.59 -5.32 -14.33
CA ASN A 59 -17.61 -5.20 -13.30
C ASN A 59 -18.59 -4.03 -13.54
N GLU A 60 -18.31 -3.13 -14.49
CA GLU A 60 -19.18 -2.00 -14.80
C GLU A 60 -20.21 -2.34 -15.88
N ASP A 61 -19.87 -3.23 -16.81
CA ASP A 61 -20.74 -3.60 -17.93
C ASP A 61 -21.74 -4.70 -17.51
N PRO A 62 -23.05 -4.37 -17.41
CA PRO A 62 -24.05 -5.35 -17.01
C PRO A 62 -24.16 -6.52 -18.00
N LEU A 63 -23.85 -6.32 -19.28
CA LEU A 63 -23.94 -7.36 -20.30
C LEU A 63 -22.81 -8.39 -20.13
N VAL A 64 -21.60 -7.94 -19.79
CA VAL A 64 -20.46 -8.83 -19.53
C VAL A 64 -20.71 -9.67 -18.28
N LEU A 65 -21.16 -9.03 -17.19
CA LEU A 65 -21.49 -9.73 -15.95
C LEU A 65 -22.61 -10.77 -16.15
N GLN A 66 -23.70 -10.39 -16.83
CA GLN A 66 -24.82 -11.30 -17.10
C GLN A 66 -24.38 -12.47 -17.99
N ARG A 67 -23.53 -12.21 -18.98
CA ARG A 67 -23.00 -13.25 -19.85
C ARG A 67 -22.15 -14.26 -19.08
N GLU A 68 -21.16 -13.81 -18.32
CA GLU A 68 -20.28 -14.69 -17.54
C GLU A 68 -21.08 -15.56 -16.56
N GLU A 69 -22.07 -14.97 -15.87
CA GLU A 69 -22.93 -15.70 -14.94
C GLU A 69 -23.85 -16.69 -15.67
N SER A 70 -24.41 -16.33 -16.84
CA SER A 70 -25.23 -17.23 -17.65
C SER A 70 -24.44 -18.45 -18.15
N GLU A 71 -23.21 -18.24 -18.62
CA GLU A 71 -22.31 -19.31 -19.07
C GLU A 71 -21.93 -20.23 -17.90
N ARG A 72 -21.67 -19.65 -16.72
CA ARG A 72 -21.40 -20.39 -15.47
C ARG A 72 -22.56 -21.31 -15.10
N LEU A 73 -23.80 -20.80 -15.16
CA LEU A 73 -25.01 -21.55 -14.84
C LEU A 73 -25.27 -22.67 -15.87
N ALA A 74 -25.16 -22.38 -17.16
CA ALA A 74 -25.36 -23.35 -18.23
C ALA A 74 -24.36 -24.52 -18.13
N LYS A 75 -23.08 -24.22 -17.86
CA LYS A 75 -22.05 -25.25 -17.65
C LYS A 75 -22.36 -26.12 -16.43
N LEU A 76 -22.78 -25.50 -15.33
CA LEU A 76 -23.12 -26.20 -14.09
C LEU A 76 -24.35 -27.10 -14.28
N GLU A 77 -25.35 -26.66 -15.03
CA GLU A 77 -26.51 -27.48 -15.39
C GLU A 77 -26.11 -28.69 -16.23
N MET A 78 -25.28 -28.50 -17.26
CA MET A 78 -24.77 -29.59 -18.09
C MET A 78 -24.02 -30.65 -17.27
N LEU A 79 -23.19 -30.22 -16.31
CA LEU A 79 -22.47 -31.14 -15.41
C LEU A 79 -23.42 -31.91 -14.49
N LYS A 80 -24.45 -31.24 -13.94
CA LYS A 80 -25.50 -31.89 -13.13
C LYS A 80 -26.25 -32.95 -13.93
N ARG A 81 -26.64 -32.65 -15.17
CA ARG A 81 -27.32 -33.62 -16.06
C ARG A 81 -26.50 -34.89 -16.29
N ARG A 82 -25.18 -34.77 -16.34
CA ARG A 82 -24.24 -35.90 -16.51
C ARG A 82 -23.84 -36.60 -15.20
N GLY A 83 -24.37 -36.17 -14.05
CA GLY A 83 -23.95 -36.67 -12.73
C GLY A 83 -22.52 -36.30 -12.34
N LYS A 84 -21.88 -35.36 -13.07
CA LYS A 84 -20.52 -34.87 -12.82
C LYS A 84 -20.50 -33.52 -12.09
N GLY A 85 -21.65 -33.11 -11.54
CA GLY A 85 -21.76 -31.90 -10.74
C GLY A 85 -20.95 -32.01 -9.44
N PRO A 86 -20.52 -30.88 -8.86
CA PRO A 86 -19.86 -30.90 -7.57
C PRO A 86 -20.82 -31.48 -6.49
N PRO A 87 -20.32 -32.35 -5.59
CA PRO A 87 -21.14 -32.90 -4.52
C PRO A 87 -21.54 -31.81 -3.52
N LYS A 88 -22.58 -32.08 -2.72
CA LYS A 88 -22.98 -31.18 -1.62
C LYS A 88 -21.81 -31.00 -0.65
N LYS A 89 -21.59 -29.77 -0.20
CA LYS A 89 -20.54 -29.43 0.78
C LYS A 89 -20.67 -30.35 2.00
N GLY A 90 -19.56 -30.95 2.43
CA GLY A 90 -19.52 -31.91 3.55
C GLY A 90 -19.92 -33.35 3.18
N GLN A 91 -20.44 -33.61 1.97
CA GLN A 91 -20.83 -34.95 1.49
C GLN A 91 -19.92 -35.45 0.36
N GLY A 92 -18.67 -34.97 0.33
CA GLY A 92 -17.68 -35.45 -0.62
C GLY A 92 -17.33 -36.93 -0.39
N ARG A 93 -16.74 -37.58 -1.41
CA ARG A 93 -16.36 -39.01 -1.38
C ARG A 93 -15.51 -39.43 -0.17
N ARG A 94 -14.79 -38.51 0.47
CA ARG A 94 -13.99 -38.77 1.68
C ARG A 94 -14.82 -38.69 2.98
N ALA A 95 -15.86 -37.87 3.02
CA ALA A 95 -16.72 -37.76 4.20
C ALA A 95 -17.56 -39.03 4.40
N SER A 96 -18.05 -39.64 3.31
CA SER A 96 -18.74 -40.92 3.36
C SER A 96 -17.85 -42.09 3.77
N LYS A 97 -16.53 -42.00 3.60
CA LYS A 97 -15.57 -43.02 4.03
C LYS A 97 -15.26 -42.99 5.53
N ARG A 98 -15.53 -41.88 6.23
CA ARG A 98 -15.21 -41.74 7.67
C ARG A 98 -16.31 -42.30 8.59
N ASN A 99 -17.52 -42.50 8.05
CA ASN A 99 -18.67 -43.08 8.77
C ASN A 99 -18.82 -44.60 8.58
N LYS A 100 -17.82 -45.26 7.98
CA LYS A 100 -17.76 -46.71 7.80
C LYS A 100 -16.52 -47.22 8.50
#